data_AF-A0A498G1W7-F1
#
_entry.id   AF-A0A498G1W7-F1
#
_cell.length_a   1.000
_cell.length_b   1.000
_cell.length_c   1.000
_cell.angle_alpha   90.00
_cell.angle_beta   90.00
_cell.angle_gamma   90.00
#
_symmetry.space_group_name_H-M   'P 1'
#
loop_
_entity.id
_entity.type
_entity.pdbx_description
1 polymer ?
#
loop_
_entity_poly.entity_id
_entity_poly.type
_entity_poly.pdbx_seq_one_letter_code
_entity_poly.pdbx_strand_id
1 'polypeptide(L)'
;MSKQHLTDGIEQQANTDLRISQELTDIVEFLITNGYVPSGDAIKTPDLETQCPAASYYRVTRLYDEIGMVLKFSQGPDTYLIHTRLDEIVNGQNVSGMVDTELQQIIQHAQQNPAVRQVIGQARNVPAGQALQGLYSGNFAERRDRLERLVNAIKGSHVTQGNYGKIIFRTPANLYRASPIAVQLYHK
;
A
#
# COMPACT_ATOMS: atom_id res chain seq x y z
N MET A 1 26.31 -11.45 -22.88
CA MET A 1 25.58 -11.05 -24.10
C MET A 1 24.10 -10.90 -23.80
N SER A 2 23.44 -11.92 -23.22
CA SER A 2 22.04 -11.88 -22.72
C SER A 2 21.61 -10.59 -22.00
N LYS A 3 22.38 -10.16 -20.99
CA LYS A 3 22.07 -8.94 -20.21
C LYS A 3 22.15 -7.65 -21.02
N GLN A 4 23.05 -7.58 -22.01
CA GLN A 4 23.18 -6.40 -22.87
C GLN A 4 21.95 -6.24 -23.77
N HIS A 5 21.47 -7.34 -24.36
CA HIS A 5 20.25 -7.32 -25.18
C HIS A 5 19.00 -6.92 -24.37
N LEU A 6 18.94 -7.25 -23.07
CA LEU A 6 17.90 -6.73 -22.18
C LEU A 6 18.03 -5.22 -21.97
N THR A 7 19.22 -4.73 -21.67
CA THR A 7 19.46 -3.29 -21.49
C THR A 7 19.09 -2.51 -22.74
N ASP A 8 19.58 -2.95 -23.90
CA ASP A 8 19.29 -2.30 -25.19
C ASP A 8 17.78 -2.29 -25.48
N GLY A 9 17.08 -3.40 -25.17
CA GLY A 9 15.63 -3.48 -25.32
C GLY A 9 14.86 -2.57 -24.36
N ILE A 10 15.30 -2.47 -23.10
CA ILE A 10 14.71 -1.54 -22.11
C ILE A 10 14.89 -0.09 -22.57
N GLU A 11 16.08 0.26 -23.04
CA GLU A 11 16.39 1.60 -23.53
C GLU A 11 15.61 1.94 -24.80
N GLN A 12 15.48 0.99 -25.72
CA GLN A 12 14.69 1.17 -26.94
C GLN A 12 13.20 1.39 -26.65
N GLN A 13 12.66 0.69 -25.65
CA GLN A 13 11.24 0.76 -25.32
C GLN A 13 10.88 1.93 -24.40
N ALA A 14 11.88 2.53 -23.76
CA ALA A 14 11.67 3.72 -22.96
C ALA A 14 11.54 4.97 -23.85
N ASN A 15 10.40 5.65 -23.76
CA ASN A 15 10.14 6.89 -24.49
C ASN A 15 10.97 8.10 -23.97
N THR A 16 11.89 7.91 -23.02
CA THR A 16 12.72 8.95 -22.39
C THR A 16 14.11 8.43 -22.02
N ASP A 17 15.09 9.34 -21.96
CA ASP A 17 16.48 9.03 -21.60
C ASP A 17 16.57 8.39 -20.19
N LEU A 18 17.11 7.18 -20.13
CA LEU A 18 16.99 6.30 -18.97
C LEU A 18 18.25 6.34 -18.10
N ARG A 19 18.28 7.26 -17.13
CA ARG A 19 19.34 7.30 -16.09
C ARG A 19 19.36 6.08 -15.13
N ILE A 20 18.41 5.16 -15.28
CA ILE A 20 18.20 4.00 -14.41
C ILE A 20 18.10 2.69 -15.21
N SER A 21 18.57 2.66 -16.46
CA SER A 21 18.45 1.46 -17.32
C SER A 21 19.07 0.22 -16.67
N GLN A 22 20.19 0.39 -15.96
CA GLN A 22 20.84 -0.69 -15.24
C GLN A 22 19.95 -1.31 -14.17
N GLU A 23 19.32 -0.51 -13.29
CA GLU A 23 18.44 -1.03 -12.24
C GLU A 23 17.18 -1.68 -12.82
N LEU A 24 16.67 -1.16 -13.94
CA LEU A 24 15.55 -1.76 -14.64
C LEU A 24 15.93 -3.12 -15.24
N THR A 25 17.11 -3.22 -15.86
CA THR A 25 17.66 -4.49 -16.35
C THR A 25 17.84 -5.49 -15.21
N ASP A 26 18.37 -5.06 -14.07
CA ASP A 26 18.62 -5.93 -12.93
C ASP A 26 17.33 -6.53 -12.37
N ILE A 27 16.22 -5.77 -12.35
CA ILE A 27 14.90 -6.30 -11.95
C ILE A 27 14.39 -7.35 -12.94
N VAL A 28 14.50 -7.09 -14.24
CA VAL A 28 14.03 -8.03 -15.28
C VAL A 28 14.88 -9.30 -15.28
N GLU A 29 16.20 -9.17 -15.18
CA GLU A 29 17.12 -10.30 -15.07
C GLU A 29 16.83 -11.12 -13.81
N PHE A 30 16.59 -10.46 -12.66
CA PHE A 30 16.18 -11.16 -11.43
C PHE A 30 14.92 -12.00 -11.66
N LEU A 31 13.90 -11.47 -12.33
CA LEU A 31 12.67 -12.20 -12.61
C LEU A 31 12.93 -13.44 -13.48
N ILE A 32 13.74 -13.31 -14.52
CA ILE A 32 14.04 -14.41 -15.45
C ILE A 32 14.88 -15.49 -14.77
N THR A 33 15.97 -15.10 -14.11
CA THR A 33 16.93 -16.02 -13.46
C THR A 33 16.32 -16.82 -12.32
N ASN A 34 15.30 -16.28 -11.65
CA ASN A 34 14.57 -16.97 -10.58
C ASN A 34 13.30 -17.70 -11.08
N GLY A 35 13.12 -17.82 -12.40
CA GLY A 35 12.02 -18.60 -12.98
C GLY A 35 10.65 -17.92 -12.93
N TYR A 36 10.58 -16.63 -12.61
CA TYR A 36 9.36 -15.82 -12.68
C TYR A 36 9.09 -15.38 -14.13
N VAL A 37 8.95 -16.36 -15.02
CA VAL A 37 8.76 -16.21 -16.48
C VAL A 37 7.29 -16.51 -16.86
N PRO A 38 6.83 -16.28 -18.11
CA PRO A 38 5.41 -16.40 -18.46
C PRO A 38 4.72 -17.71 -18.06
N SER A 39 5.41 -18.85 -18.15
CA SER A 39 4.93 -20.18 -17.75
C SER A 39 5.36 -20.61 -16.34
N GLY A 40 6.07 -19.76 -15.59
CA GLY A 40 6.57 -20.04 -14.24
C GLY A 40 5.72 -19.45 -13.13
N ASP A 41 6.23 -19.46 -11.91
CA ASP A 41 5.59 -18.82 -10.76
C ASP A 41 5.59 -17.29 -10.89
N ALA A 42 4.85 -16.60 -10.02
CA ALA A 42 4.87 -15.14 -9.94
C ALA A 42 5.31 -14.68 -8.56
N ILE A 43 6.10 -13.61 -8.50
CA ILE A 43 6.62 -13.06 -7.23
C ILE A 43 5.74 -11.94 -6.71
N LYS A 44 5.49 -11.92 -5.40
CA LYS A 44 4.74 -10.87 -4.72
C LYS A 44 5.58 -9.61 -4.55
N THR A 45 4.93 -8.44 -4.55
CA THR A 45 5.61 -7.14 -4.37
C THR A 45 6.56 -7.09 -3.16
N PRO A 46 6.16 -7.50 -1.94
CA PRO A 46 7.07 -7.43 -0.78
C PRO A 46 8.29 -8.35 -0.94
N ASP A 47 8.10 -9.52 -1.53
CA ASP A 47 9.18 -10.48 -1.78
C ASP A 47 10.14 -9.95 -2.84
N LEU A 48 9.62 -9.32 -3.91
CA LEU A 48 10.43 -8.70 -4.95
C LEU A 48 11.27 -7.53 -4.41
N GLU A 49 10.68 -6.63 -3.63
CA GLU A 49 11.40 -5.51 -3.01
C GLU A 49 12.43 -5.96 -1.98
N THR A 50 12.19 -7.11 -1.31
CA THR A 50 13.13 -7.68 -0.34
C THR A 50 14.29 -8.42 -1.02
N GLN A 51 14.02 -9.15 -2.09
CA GLN A 51 15.00 -10.05 -2.74
C GLN A 51 15.78 -9.40 -3.88
N CYS A 52 15.25 -8.35 -4.51
CA CYS A 52 15.90 -7.61 -5.57
C CYS A 52 16.18 -6.16 -5.10
N PRO A 53 17.43 -5.81 -4.74
CA PRO A 53 17.77 -4.46 -4.25
C PRO A 53 17.47 -3.33 -5.24
N ALA A 54 17.46 -3.64 -6.54
CA ALA A 54 17.09 -2.69 -7.58
C ALA A 54 15.58 -2.39 -7.60
N ALA A 55 14.74 -3.33 -7.11
CA ALA A 55 13.29 -3.22 -7.13
C ALA A 55 12.80 -2.15 -6.16
N SER A 56 12.01 -1.23 -6.70
CA SER A 56 11.17 -0.31 -5.96
C SER A 56 9.83 -0.18 -6.65
N TYR A 57 8.79 0.17 -5.91
CA TYR A 57 7.46 0.43 -6.45
C TYR A 57 7.49 1.19 -7.79
N TYR A 58 8.19 2.33 -7.86
CA TYR A 58 8.25 3.15 -9.06
C TYR A 58 8.95 2.47 -10.24
N ARG A 59 10.05 1.77 -10.00
CA ARG A 59 10.82 1.08 -11.06
C ARG A 59 10.04 -0.10 -11.62
N VAL A 60 9.42 -0.90 -10.75
CA VAL A 60 8.55 -2.01 -11.15
C VAL A 60 7.33 -1.50 -11.91
N THR A 61 6.71 -0.41 -11.45
CA THR A 61 5.62 0.28 -12.15
C THR A 61 6.02 0.64 -13.57
N ARG A 62 7.17 1.27 -13.74
CA ARG A 62 7.68 1.64 -15.05
C ARG A 62 7.88 0.44 -15.98
N LEU A 63 8.39 -0.67 -15.45
CA LEU A 63 8.61 -1.89 -16.22
C LEU A 63 7.32 -2.53 -16.74
N TYR A 64 6.19 -2.42 -16.03
CA TYR A 64 4.92 -3.01 -16.47
C TYR A 64 3.98 -2.01 -17.17
N ASP A 65 3.95 -0.73 -16.77
CA ASP A 65 3.05 0.28 -17.34
C ASP A 65 3.63 1.02 -18.55
N GLU A 66 4.95 1.27 -18.57
CA GLU A 66 5.59 2.07 -19.63
C GLU A 66 6.41 1.21 -20.61
N ILE A 67 7.21 0.27 -20.09
CA ILE A 67 8.24 -0.44 -20.87
C ILE A 67 7.74 -1.81 -21.36
N GLY A 68 6.83 -2.46 -20.63
CA GLY A 68 6.25 -3.75 -21.02
C GLY A 68 7.20 -4.97 -20.84
N MET A 69 8.27 -4.82 -20.06
CA MET A 69 9.22 -5.91 -19.76
C MET A 69 8.78 -6.78 -18.58
N VAL A 70 7.80 -6.33 -17.81
CA VAL A 70 7.20 -7.05 -16.68
C VAL A 70 5.69 -7.15 -16.87
N LEU A 71 5.13 -8.31 -16.55
CA LEU A 71 3.68 -8.51 -16.46
C LEU A 71 3.25 -8.38 -15.00
N LYS A 72 2.20 -7.59 -14.77
CA LYS A 72 1.54 -7.47 -13.47
C LYS A 72 0.25 -8.29 -13.46
N PHE A 73 0.07 -9.09 -12.43
CA PHE A 73 -1.18 -9.79 -12.14
C PHE A 73 -1.75 -9.25 -10.84
N SER A 74 -2.87 -8.53 -10.94
CA SER A 74 -3.59 -8.02 -9.78
C SER A 74 -4.31 -9.17 -9.08
N GLN A 75 -3.87 -9.50 -7.87
CA GLN A 75 -4.60 -10.42 -6.97
C GLN A 75 -5.59 -9.60 -6.15
N GLY A 76 -6.76 -9.32 -6.72
CA GLY A 76 -7.85 -8.61 -6.04
C GLY A 76 -8.00 -7.14 -6.41
N PRO A 77 -8.96 -6.43 -5.77
CA PRO A 77 -9.22 -5.01 -6.03
C PRO A 77 -7.99 -4.16 -5.68
N ASP A 78 -7.78 -3.03 -6.37
CA ASP A 78 -6.59 -2.16 -6.26
C ASP A 78 -6.23 -1.74 -4.81
N THR A 79 -7.15 -1.90 -3.87
CA THR A 79 -6.97 -1.73 -2.43
C THR A 79 -7.92 -2.66 -1.69
N TYR A 80 -7.43 -3.39 -0.67
CA TYR A 80 -8.29 -4.05 0.31
C TYR A 80 -8.07 -3.46 1.71
N LEU A 81 -9.11 -3.49 2.54
CA LEU A 81 -9.15 -2.82 3.82
C LEU A 81 -9.13 -3.85 4.93
N ILE A 82 -8.21 -3.72 5.87
CA ILE A 82 -8.26 -4.50 7.10
C ILE A 82 -9.01 -3.67 8.13
N HIS A 83 -10.22 -4.12 8.47
CA HIS A 83 -11.00 -3.54 9.53
C HIS A 83 -10.58 -4.16 10.87
N THR A 84 -9.63 -3.54 11.56
CA THR A 84 -8.94 -4.15 12.72
C THR A 84 -9.86 -4.57 13.89
N ARG A 85 -11.03 -3.94 14.05
CA ARG A 85 -12.04 -4.38 15.04
C ARG A 85 -12.80 -5.64 14.61
N LEU A 86 -13.10 -5.79 13.32
CA LEU A 86 -13.90 -6.91 12.79
C LEU A 86 -13.02 -8.10 12.41
N ASP A 87 -11.71 -7.90 12.32
CA ASP A 87 -10.75 -8.86 11.77
C ASP A 87 -11.12 -9.34 10.35
N GLU A 88 -11.80 -8.48 9.60
CA GLU A 88 -12.31 -8.76 8.26
C GLU A 88 -11.59 -7.95 7.18
N ILE A 89 -11.43 -8.58 6.01
CA ILE A 89 -11.01 -7.93 4.78
C ILE A 89 -12.26 -7.40 4.07
N VAL A 90 -12.34 -6.08 3.91
CA VAL A 90 -13.45 -5.43 3.20
C VAL A 90 -13.04 -5.08 1.78
N ASN A 91 -13.82 -5.56 0.81
CA ASN A 91 -13.63 -5.31 -0.63
C ASN A 91 -14.12 -3.91 -1.02
N GLY A 92 -13.47 -2.85 -0.54
CA GLY A 92 -13.56 -1.46 -1.05
C GLY A 92 -14.93 -0.76 -1.03
N GLN A 93 -16.03 -1.46 -0.78
CA GLN A 93 -17.38 -0.91 -0.76
C GLN A 93 -17.68 -0.30 0.61
N ASN A 94 -18.27 0.90 0.61
CA ASN A 94 -18.70 1.65 1.81
C ASN A 94 -17.60 1.98 2.84
N VAL A 95 -16.33 2.09 2.43
CA VAL A 95 -15.20 2.40 3.32
C VAL A 95 -15.39 3.70 4.09
N SER A 96 -15.93 4.72 3.43
CA SER A 96 -16.22 6.00 4.06
C SER A 96 -17.20 5.83 5.22
N GLY A 97 -18.28 5.06 5.03
CA GLY A 97 -19.25 4.79 6.10
C GLY A 97 -18.65 3.97 7.24
N MET A 98 -17.69 3.10 6.97
CA MET A 98 -16.95 2.37 8.01
C MET A 98 -16.06 3.32 8.83
N VAL A 99 -15.33 4.23 8.19
CA VAL A 99 -14.55 5.27 8.91
C VAL A 99 -15.46 6.07 9.82
N ASP A 100 -16.64 6.48 9.33
CA ASP A 100 -17.62 7.21 10.13
C ASP A 100 -18.13 6.39 11.31
N THR A 101 -18.42 5.10 11.10
CA THR A 101 -18.86 4.19 12.17
C THR A 101 -17.81 4.10 13.28
N GLU A 102 -16.53 3.92 12.93
CA GLU A 102 -15.46 3.83 13.93
C GLU A 102 -15.23 5.17 14.67
N LEU A 103 -15.33 6.31 13.96
CA LEU A 103 -15.30 7.63 14.60
C LEU A 103 -16.49 7.83 15.55
N GLN A 104 -17.67 7.31 15.22
CA GLN A 104 -18.84 7.34 16.10
C GLN A 104 -18.61 6.60 17.40
N GLN A 105 -18.01 5.41 17.32
CA GLN A 105 -17.68 4.60 18.49
C GLN A 105 -16.66 5.32 19.40
N ILE A 106 -15.67 6.01 18.82
CA ILE A 106 -14.72 6.84 19.58
C ILE A 106 -15.46 7.99 20.30
N ILE A 107 -16.41 8.65 19.62
CA ILE A 107 -17.22 9.73 20.23
C ILE A 107 -18.02 9.21 21.41
N GLN A 108 -18.73 8.10 21.24
CA GLN A 108 -19.54 7.49 22.30
C GLN A 108 -18.69 7.13 23.51
N HIS A 109 -17.52 6.53 23.29
CA HIS A 109 -16.60 6.20 24.37
C HIS A 109 -16.09 7.45 25.10
N ALA A 110 -15.74 8.51 24.38
CA ALA A 110 -15.25 9.76 24.96
C ALA A 110 -16.35 10.59 25.67
N GLN A 111 -17.62 10.40 25.31
CA GLN A 111 -18.76 10.98 26.03
C GLN A 111 -18.95 10.31 27.40
N GLN A 112 -18.65 9.02 27.51
CA GLN A 112 -18.77 8.24 28.74
C GLN A 112 -17.50 8.31 29.61
N ASN A 113 -16.33 8.53 29.00
CA ASN A 113 -15.04 8.53 29.67
C ASN A 113 -14.26 9.86 29.46
N PRO A 114 -14.22 10.75 30.46
CA PRO A 114 -13.51 12.01 30.38
C PRO A 114 -12.01 11.87 30.11
N ALA A 115 -11.36 10.80 30.57
CA ALA A 115 -9.93 10.57 30.32
C ALA A 115 -9.66 10.29 28.83
N VAL A 116 -10.55 9.54 28.17
CA VAL A 116 -10.48 9.33 26.71
C VAL A 116 -10.64 10.65 25.97
N ARG A 117 -11.57 11.50 26.43
CA ARG A 117 -11.75 12.85 25.87
C ARG A 117 -10.50 13.72 26.01
N GLN A 118 -9.77 13.62 27.12
CA GLN A 118 -8.49 14.29 27.30
C GLN A 118 -7.44 13.79 26.31
N VAL A 119 -7.29 12.47 26.15
CA VAL A 119 -6.37 11.86 25.18
C VAL A 119 -6.67 12.32 23.75
N ILE A 120 -7.96 12.36 23.36
CA ILE A 120 -8.38 12.87 22.04
C ILE A 120 -8.01 14.35 21.89
N GLY A 121 -8.25 15.17 22.93
CA GLY A 121 -7.87 16.59 22.93
C GLY A 121 -6.37 16.79 22.68
N GLN A 122 -5.54 16.05 23.42
CA GLN A 122 -4.08 16.05 23.24
C GLN A 122 -3.67 15.61 21.83
N ALA A 123 -4.20 14.49 21.34
CA ALA A 123 -3.90 13.96 20.01
C ALA A 123 -4.30 14.91 18.87
N ARG A 124 -5.29 15.76 19.11
CA ARG A 124 -5.77 16.78 18.15
C ARG A 124 -5.18 18.16 18.39
N ASN A 125 -4.39 18.34 19.44
CA ASN A 125 -3.89 19.63 19.89
C ASN A 125 -5.01 20.67 20.11
N VAL A 126 -6.10 20.27 20.77
CA VAL A 126 -7.24 21.13 21.13
C VAL A 126 -7.66 20.91 22.58
N PRO A 127 -8.33 21.89 23.23
CA PRO A 127 -8.89 21.70 24.56
C PRO A 127 -9.87 20.52 24.63
N ALA A 128 -9.90 19.79 25.75
CA ALA A 128 -10.76 18.62 25.94
C ALA A 128 -12.26 18.92 25.67
N GLY A 129 -12.73 20.13 25.99
CA GLY A 129 -14.10 20.57 25.68
C GLY A 129 -14.43 20.53 24.18
N GLN A 130 -13.44 20.77 23.31
CA GLN A 130 -13.56 20.79 21.86
C GLN A 130 -13.11 19.49 21.19
N ALA A 131 -12.62 18.50 21.97
CA ALA A 131 -12.01 17.27 21.47
C ALA A 131 -12.91 16.45 20.52
N LEU A 132 -14.23 16.57 20.63
CA LEU A 132 -15.20 15.83 19.79
C LEU A 132 -15.73 16.64 18.60
N GLN A 133 -15.47 17.95 18.56
CA GLN A 133 -16.01 18.82 17.52
C GLN A 133 -15.34 18.54 16.17
N GLY A 134 -16.14 18.38 15.11
CA GLY A 134 -15.63 18.20 13.75
C GLY A 134 -14.88 16.88 13.55
N LEU A 135 -15.10 15.84 14.35
CA LEU A 135 -14.46 14.54 14.10
C LEU A 135 -14.85 13.93 12.74
N TYR A 136 -16.03 14.27 12.21
CA TYR A 136 -16.49 13.90 10.86
C TYR A 136 -16.19 14.93 9.78
N SER A 137 -15.55 16.07 10.10
CA SER A 137 -15.34 17.10 9.08
C SER A 137 -14.20 16.72 8.13
N GLY A 138 -14.27 17.22 6.90
CA GLY A 138 -13.25 17.02 5.88
C GLY A 138 -13.54 15.87 4.93
N ASN A 139 -12.63 15.69 3.98
CA ASN A 139 -12.70 14.62 2.99
C ASN A 139 -12.39 13.25 3.63
N PHE A 140 -12.53 12.19 2.84
CA PHE A 140 -12.31 10.83 3.31
C PHE A 140 -10.90 10.58 3.87
N ALA A 141 -9.85 11.07 3.20
CA ALA A 141 -8.48 10.88 3.63
C ALA A 141 -8.24 11.57 4.99
N GLU A 142 -8.75 12.79 5.17
CA GLU A 142 -8.64 13.52 6.42
C GLU A 142 -9.35 12.81 7.59
N ARG A 143 -10.54 12.26 7.34
CA ARG A 143 -11.29 11.48 8.35
C ARG A 143 -10.58 10.18 8.71
N ARG A 144 -10.03 9.47 7.72
CA ARG A 144 -9.24 8.25 7.92
C ARG A 144 -8.00 8.51 8.76
N ASP A 145 -7.20 9.49 8.37
CA ASP A 145 -5.96 9.82 9.07
C ASP A 145 -6.25 10.26 10.51
N ARG A 146 -7.38 10.94 10.72
CA ARG A 146 -7.89 11.28 12.05
C ARG A 146 -8.26 10.03 12.85
N LEU A 147 -9.04 9.11 12.28
CA LEU A 147 -9.38 7.83 12.93
C LEU A 147 -8.12 7.10 13.37
N GLU A 148 -7.14 6.93 12.47
CA GLU A 148 -5.89 6.26 12.79
C GLU A 148 -5.13 6.95 13.93
N ARG A 149 -4.98 8.28 13.87
CA ARG A 149 -4.31 9.04 14.91
C ARG A 149 -4.96 8.86 16.28
N LEU A 150 -6.29 8.90 16.34
CA LEU A 150 -7.03 8.77 17.60
C LEU A 150 -6.93 7.36 18.18
N VAL A 151 -7.07 6.33 17.35
CA VAL A 151 -6.91 4.94 17.81
C VAL A 151 -5.49 4.71 18.33
N ASN A 152 -4.46 5.20 17.63
CA ASN A 152 -3.07 5.14 18.09
C ASN A 152 -2.86 5.85 19.42
N ALA A 153 -3.36 7.08 19.55
CA ALA A 153 -3.21 7.86 20.77
C ALA A 153 -3.88 7.17 21.97
N ILE A 154 -5.09 6.64 21.78
CA ILE A 154 -5.81 5.93 22.84
C ILE A 154 -5.08 4.64 23.22
N LYS A 155 -4.69 3.83 22.23
CA LYS A 155 -3.96 2.58 22.46
C LYS A 155 -2.61 2.79 23.16
N GLY A 156 -1.92 3.89 22.86
CA GLY A 156 -0.64 4.26 23.47
C GLY A 156 -0.76 5.02 24.79
N SER A 157 -1.97 5.26 25.28
CA SER A 157 -2.23 5.98 26.53
C SER A 157 -2.56 5.03 27.69
N HIS A 158 -2.86 5.61 28.86
CA HIS A 158 -3.25 4.86 30.06
C HIS A 158 -4.74 4.49 30.10
N VAL A 159 -5.54 4.88 29.10
CA VAL A 159 -6.97 4.57 29.07
C VAL A 159 -7.23 3.29 28.28
N THR A 160 -8.17 2.46 28.75
CA THR A 160 -8.59 1.26 28.02
C THR A 160 -9.27 1.64 26.71
N GLN A 161 -8.86 1.04 25.59
CA GLN A 161 -9.51 1.24 24.29
C GLN A 161 -10.93 0.65 24.30
N GLY A 162 -11.91 1.38 23.74
CA GLY A 162 -13.27 0.88 23.53
C GLY A 162 -13.38 -0.03 22.30
N ASN A 163 -14.61 -0.43 21.96
CA ASN A 163 -14.89 -1.31 20.82
C ASN A 163 -14.83 -0.55 19.47
N TYR A 164 -13.66 -0.07 19.11
CA TYR A 164 -13.34 0.57 17.83
C TYR A 164 -11.91 0.22 17.40
N GLY A 165 -11.62 0.37 16.12
CA GLY A 165 -10.33 0.07 15.52
C GLY A 165 -9.99 0.99 14.35
N LYS A 166 -8.79 0.78 13.80
CA LYS A 166 -8.37 1.41 12.55
C LYS A 166 -8.91 0.67 11.35
N ILE A 167 -8.94 1.39 10.22
CA ILE A 167 -9.08 0.83 8.89
C ILE A 167 -7.72 0.95 8.20
N ILE A 168 -7.06 -0.18 7.98
CA ILE A 168 -5.73 -0.22 7.35
C ILE A 168 -5.92 -0.50 5.86
N PHE A 169 -5.35 0.36 5.03
CA PHE A 169 -5.37 0.22 3.58
C PHE A 169 -4.16 -0.63 3.22
N ARG A 170 -4.39 -1.79 2.61
CA ARG A 170 -3.32 -2.57 2.00
C ARG A 170 -3.55 -2.60 0.50
N THR A 171 -2.56 -2.17 -0.25
CA THR A 171 -2.43 -2.53 -1.66
C THR A 171 -2.30 -4.07 -1.71
N PRO A 172 -2.99 -4.76 -2.62
CA PRO A 172 -2.69 -6.15 -2.90
C PRO A 172 -1.19 -6.37 -3.08
N ALA A 173 -0.72 -7.53 -2.64
CA ALA A 173 0.58 -8.02 -3.07
C ALA A 173 0.45 -8.37 -4.56
N ASN A 174 0.64 -7.37 -5.42
CA ASN A 174 0.69 -7.57 -6.86
C ASN A 174 1.72 -8.65 -7.14
N LEU A 175 1.37 -9.54 -8.08
CA LEU A 175 2.24 -10.57 -8.56
C LEU A 175 2.91 -10.10 -9.85
N TYR A 176 4.19 -10.42 -10.00
CA TYR A 176 4.99 -10.01 -11.15
C TYR A 176 5.67 -11.20 -11.81
N ARG A 177 5.79 -11.14 -13.14
CA ARG A 177 6.60 -12.03 -13.98
C ARG A 177 7.34 -11.22 -15.03
N ALA A 178 8.46 -11.71 -15.53
CA ALA A 178 9.05 -11.22 -16.78
C ALA A 178 8.07 -11.47 -17.95
N SER A 179 8.01 -10.52 -18.88
CA SER A 179 7.18 -10.65 -20.08
C SER A 179 7.83 -11.59 -21.12
N PRO A 180 7.06 -12.14 -22.08
CA PRO A 180 7.62 -12.96 -23.14
C PRO A 180 8.73 -12.27 -23.94
N ILE A 181 8.59 -10.96 -24.18
CA ILE A 181 9.60 -10.18 -24.90
C ILE A 181 10.90 -10.04 -24.09
N ALA A 182 10.81 -9.83 -22.77
CA ALA A 182 11.97 -9.80 -21.89
C ALA A 182 12.73 -11.12 -21.91
N VAL A 183 12.02 -12.26 -21.83
CA VAL A 183 12.62 -13.60 -21.92
C VAL A 183 13.30 -13.82 -23.26
N GLN A 184 12.65 -13.42 -24.37
CA GLN A 184 13.23 -13.52 -25.71
C GLN A 184 14.52 -12.69 -25.83
N LEU A 185 14.53 -11.45 -25.33
CA LEU A 185 15.71 -10.59 -25.36
C LEU A 185 16.85 -11.16 -24.52
N TYR A 186 16.56 -11.74 -23.36
CA TYR A 186 17.59 -12.35 -22.51
C TYR A 186 18.22 -13.61 -23.11
N HIS A 187 17.51 -14.37 -23.94
CA HIS A 187 18.03 -15.59 -24.56
C HIS A 187 18.61 -15.39 -25.96
N LYS A 188 18.61 -14.15 -26.49
CA LYS A 188 19.38 -13.78 -27.68
C LYS A 188 20.86 -13.66 -27.35
#